data_AF-A0A661G582-F1
#
_entry.id   AF-A0A661G582-F1
#
_cell.length_a   1.000
_cell.length_b   1.000
_cell.length_c   1.000
_cell.angle_alpha   90.00
_cell.angle_beta   90.00
_cell.angle_gamma   90.00
#
_symmetry.space_group_name_H-M   'P 1'
#
loop_
_entity.id
_entity.type
_entity.pdbx_description
1 polymer ?
#
loop_
_entity_poly.entity_id
_entity_poly.type
_entity_poly.pdbx_seq_one_letter_code
_entity_poly.pdbx_strand_id
1 'polypeptide(L)'
;MKRRDFIKEISVAGTISWGICNTSEVFAFWSVLEDDARPRDPSLAYQVFSQEQWDNSNFASEKDLEWFKDAKFGMFVHFGLSTYKNQDLSWGICEERKLPDIGKGTYPTSVWTQWPDKFELPEFDADELVAHAKDAGMKYVVVIAKHHDGFHMWDTAFSDFKITNTPFGRDFLKEVADACHKVNMKFGVYYSQRDWYHPDYSPVDPNKITEPRRRWTLKPGETSPMGESHQKYVDYQFNVCRELATKYGKLDVFWFDAVWFGGMFTAEMWDSENLSRMIRQLQPGIIINNRASIPGDFDTPEQEIGMFQNHRPWESCMTLCDTWSYSDTPTKSPEEIIKSLVGTLTGDGNMLMSWGPQWSGAFHPEQSNALKQAGAWIKKNGAAIYSTRGGPWKPGPWGGSVYRGKTVYLHILSLQEEDRLVLSGLKQKVLSACIHGGVDVNFEQAPGRLEIALPAAILDEADTIVELTLDAPVTEII
;
A
#
# COMPACT_ATOMS: atom_id res chain seq x y z
N MET A 1 -8.48 23.37 4.64
CA MET A 1 -8.63 22.91 6.04
C MET A 1 -7.81 21.63 6.16
N LYS A 2 -6.73 21.62 6.93
CA LYS A 2 -5.74 20.53 6.92
C LYS A 2 -6.29 19.31 7.68
N ARG A 3 -6.11 18.11 7.12
CA ARG A 3 -6.67 16.81 7.58
C ARG A 3 -6.30 16.45 9.04
N ARG A 4 -5.25 17.07 9.62
CA ARG A 4 -4.80 16.88 11.02
C ARG A 4 -5.61 17.63 12.08
N ASP A 5 -6.31 18.72 11.74
CA ASP A 5 -6.88 19.61 12.77
C ASP A 5 -8.20 19.11 13.38
N PHE A 6 -8.82 18.06 12.81
CA PHE A 6 -10.06 17.46 13.33
C PHE A 6 -9.84 16.45 14.48
N ILE A 7 -8.60 15.99 14.69
CA ILE A 7 -8.30 14.86 15.59
C ILE A 7 -8.13 15.27 17.07
N LYS A 8 -8.00 16.57 17.38
CA LYS A 8 -7.64 17.01 18.74
C LYS A 8 -8.79 17.34 19.70
N GLU A 9 -10.06 17.25 19.31
CA GLU A 9 -11.17 17.76 20.16
C GLU A 9 -12.04 16.71 20.87
N ILE A 10 -11.73 15.41 20.83
CA ILE A 10 -12.56 14.37 21.48
C ILE A 10 -11.72 13.49 22.42
N SER A 11 -11.24 14.08 23.52
CA SER A 11 -10.67 13.31 24.64
C SER A 11 -11.09 13.87 25.99
N VAL A 12 -12.39 13.93 26.29
CA VAL A 12 -12.85 14.09 27.68
C VAL A 12 -14.12 13.26 27.92
N ALA A 13 -14.06 12.39 28.94
CA ALA A 13 -15.13 11.72 29.69
C ALA A 13 -15.72 10.37 29.19
N GLY A 14 -15.28 9.27 29.81
CA GLY A 14 -16.11 8.46 30.73
C GLY A 14 -17.09 7.40 30.19
N THR A 15 -16.67 6.12 30.29
CA THR A 15 -17.42 4.87 30.59
C THR A 15 -18.94 4.75 30.30
N ILE A 16 -19.34 3.78 29.45
CA ILE A 16 -20.24 2.61 29.74
C ILE A 16 -20.56 1.80 28.45
N SER A 17 -20.43 0.47 28.57
CA SER A 17 -21.13 -0.68 27.92
C SER A 17 -21.38 -0.77 26.39
N TRP A 18 -20.79 -1.83 25.81
CA TRP A 18 -21.16 -2.63 24.62
C TRP A 18 -22.03 -1.98 23.54
N GLY A 19 -21.38 -1.65 22.43
CA GLY A 19 -22.03 -1.39 21.14
C GLY A 19 -21.27 -0.36 20.32
N ILE A 20 -20.72 -0.82 19.19
CA ILE A 20 -20.33 0.00 18.03
C ILE A 20 -19.03 0.80 18.24
N CYS A 21 -17.98 0.32 17.56
CA CYS A 21 -16.69 0.98 17.40
C CYS A 21 -16.91 2.43 16.93
N ASN A 22 -16.49 3.37 17.78
CA ASN A 22 -16.55 4.80 17.56
C ASN A 22 -15.18 5.33 18.00
N THR A 23 -14.24 5.50 17.06
CA THR A 23 -13.32 6.65 16.91
C THR A 23 -12.18 6.33 15.94
N SER A 24 -11.82 7.34 15.13
CA SER A 24 -10.68 7.45 14.20
C SER A 24 -10.60 6.53 12.98
N GLU A 25 -10.19 7.15 11.87
CA GLU A 25 -10.14 6.65 10.50
C GLU A 25 -9.01 5.63 10.30
N VAL A 26 -9.20 4.40 10.80
CA VAL A 26 -8.27 3.30 10.52
C VAL A 26 -8.61 2.72 9.15
N PHE A 27 -7.72 2.92 8.18
CA PHE A 27 -7.83 2.41 6.81
C PHE A 27 -7.00 1.14 6.61
N ALA A 28 -6.51 0.48 7.67
CA ALA A 28 -5.95 -0.86 7.51
C ALA A 28 -7.03 -1.92 7.35
N PHE A 29 -7.08 -2.48 6.14
CA PHE A 29 -8.03 -3.51 5.77
C PHE A 29 -7.38 -4.88 5.70
N TRP A 30 -7.83 -5.73 6.62
CA TRP A 30 -7.39 -7.11 6.76
C TRP A 30 -8.52 -8.05 6.33
N SER A 31 -8.22 -8.97 5.42
CA SER A 31 -9.15 -9.99 4.98
C SER A 31 -9.09 -11.20 5.92
N VAL A 32 -10.23 -11.58 6.51
CA VAL A 32 -10.29 -12.69 7.47
C VAL A 32 -11.45 -13.64 7.16
N LEU A 33 -11.25 -14.92 7.45
CA LEU A 33 -12.31 -15.92 7.45
C LEU A 33 -13.23 -15.72 8.67
N GLU A 34 -14.52 -16.00 8.49
CA GLU A 34 -15.52 -15.92 9.56
C GLU A 34 -15.15 -16.80 10.77
N ASP A 35 -14.64 -18.00 10.53
CA ASP A 35 -14.23 -19.00 11.51
C ASP A 35 -12.74 -18.92 11.91
N ASP A 36 -12.05 -17.84 11.52
CA ASP A 36 -10.67 -17.59 11.92
C ASP A 36 -10.54 -17.50 13.45
N ALA A 37 -9.86 -18.49 14.04
CA ALA A 37 -9.66 -18.59 15.48
C ALA A 37 -8.61 -17.61 16.04
N ARG A 38 -7.88 -16.89 15.19
CA ARG A 38 -6.88 -15.92 15.63
C ARG A 38 -7.55 -14.72 16.31
N PRO A 39 -6.98 -14.21 17.42
CA PRO A 39 -7.48 -13.00 18.05
C PRO A 39 -7.50 -11.83 17.06
N ARG A 40 -8.62 -11.09 17.03
CA ARG A 40 -8.76 -9.87 16.24
C ARG A 40 -8.52 -8.66 17.15
N ASP A 41 -7.67 -7.75 16.70
CA ASP A 41 -7.46 -6.49 17.41
C ASP A 41 -8.66 -5.58 17.13
N PRO A 42 -9.48 -5.22 18.14
CA PRO A 42 -10.68 -4.42 17.91
C PRO A 42 -10.40 -3.01 17.38
N SER A 43 -9.15 -2.55 17.38
CA SER A 43 -8.75 -1.27 16.79
C SER A 43 -8.53 -1.33 15.27
N LEU A 44 -8.41 -2.51 14.67
CA LEU A 44 -8.18 -2.70 13.24
C LEU A 44 -9.48 -2.94 12.47
N ALA A 45 -9.49 -2.59 11.18
CA ALA A 45 -10.62 -2.87 10.30
C ALA A 45 -10.44 -4.21 9.58
N TYR A 46 -11.46 -5.07 9.72
CA TYR A 46 -11.47 -6.39 9.10
C TYR A 46 -12.64 -6.50 8.11
N GLN A 47 -12.36 -7.05 6.92
CA GLN A 47 -13.40 -7.55 6.04
C GLN A 47 -13.51 -9.07 6.26
N VAL A 48 -14.69 -9.49 6.71
CA VAL A 48 -14.97 -10.89 7.04
C VAL A 48 -15.56 -11.58 5.81
N PHE A 49 -15.05 -12.77 5.50
CA PHE A 49 -15.48 -13.60 4.38
C PHE A 49 -15.94 -14.97 4.85
N SER A 50 -16.97 -15.52 4.21
CA SER A 50 -17.31 -16.93 4.35
C SER A 50 -16.24 -17.81 3.67
N GLN A 51 -16.21 -19.10 4.01
CA GLN A 51 -15.33 -20.06 3.34
C GLN A 51 -15.56 -20.10 1.82
N GLU A 52 -16.82 -20.02 1.38
CA GLU A 52 -17.17 -19.99 -0.05
C GLU A 52 -16.60 -18.74 -0.75
N GLN A 53 -16.72 -17.56 -0.14
CA GLN A 53 -16.14 -16.33 -0.69
C GLN A 53 -14.61 -16.42 -0.75
N TRP A 54 -14.00 -16.99 0.29
CA TRP A 54 -12.56 -17.19 0.35
C TRP A 54 -12.07 -18.09 -0.79
N ASP A 55 -12.68 -19.26 -0.95
CA ASP A 55 -12.32 -20.23 -1.98
C ASP A 55 -12.54 -19.68 -3.40
N ASN A 56 -13.54 -18.81 -3.58
CA ASN A 56 -13.87 -18.21 -4.87
C ASN A 56 -12.86 -17.15 -5.35
N SER A 57 -12.13 -16.50 -4.43
CA SER A 57 -11.22 -15.36 -4.67
C SER A 57 -10.06 -15.67 -5.64
N ASN A 58 -9.86 -16.94 -5.99
CA ASN A 58 -8.89 -17.40 -6.98
C ASN A 58 -7.48 -16.83 -6.73
N PHE A 59 -6.90 -17.15 -5.58
CA PHE A 59 -5.59 -16.65 -5.14
C PHE A 59 -4.45 -16.94 -6.12
N ALA A 60 -3.48 -16.05 -6.16
CA ALA A 60 -2.16 -16.34 -6.72
C ALA A 60 -1.53 -17.54 -6.00
N SER A 61 -0.69 -18.31 -6.71
CA SER A 61 0.03 -19.41 -6.06
C SER A 61 1.08 -18.89 -5.09
N GLU A 62 1.46 -19.69 -4.09
CA GLU A 62 2.56 -19.34 -3.18
C GLU A 62 3.87 -19.01 -3.91
N LYS A 63 4.11 -19.68 -5.05
CA LYS A 63 5.26 -19.41 -5.90
C LYS A 63 5.19 -18.01 -6.54
N ASP A 64 4.01 -17.59 -6.96
CA ASP A 64 3.80 -16.27 -7.56
C ASP A 64 3.86 -15.14 -6.51
N LEU A 65 3.55 -15.46 -5.25
CA LEU A 65 3.68 -14.53 -4.12
C LEU A 65 5.11 -14.38 -3.58
N GLU A 66 6.01 -15.30 -3.92
CA GLU A 66 7.35 -15.34 -3.34
C GLU A 66 8.18 -14.09 -3.65
N TRP A 67 8.13 -13.61 -4.90
CA TRP A 67 8.86 -12.39 -5.28
C TRP A 67 8.37 -11.18 -4.49
N PHE A 68 7.07 -11.14 -4.18
CA PHE A 68 6.45 -10.05 -3.44
C PHE A 68 6.90 -10.08 -1.99
N LYS A 69 6.81 -11.24 -1.33
CA LYS A 69 7.30 -11.44 0.05
C LYS A 69 8.79 -11.11 0.19
N ASP A 70 9.57 -11.31 -0.87
CA ASP A 70 11.01 -11.04 -0.90
C ASP A 70 11.37 -9.58 -1.20
N ALA A 71 10.50 -8.86 -1.91
CA ALA A 71 10.74 -7.50 -2.40
C ALA A 71 10.82 -6.46 -1.28
N LYS A 72 9.97 -6.58 -0.25
CA LYS A 72 9.82 -5.71 0.95
C LYS A 72 9.57 -4.22 0.71
N PHE A 73 10.02 -3.63 -0.38
CA PHE A 73 9.96 -2.19 -0.62
C PHE A 73 9.65 -1.84 -2.07
N GLY A 74 8.62 -1.03 -2.29
CA GLY A 74 8.15 -0.58 -3.61
C GLY A 74 7.85 0.92 -3.67
N MET A 75 7.71 1.44 -4.90
CA MET A 75 7.28 2.80 -5.19
C MET A 75 5.81 2.82 -5.60
N PHE A 76 5.02 3.70 -5.00
CA PHE A 76 3.69 4.06 -5.48
C PHE A 76 3.78 5.39 -6.24
N VAL A 77 3.44 5.40 -7.53
CA VAL A 77 3.49 6.61 -8.35
C VAL A 77 2.12 7.24 -8.40
N HIS A 78 1.90 8.22 -7.52
CA HIS A 78 0.66 8.95 -7.44
C HIS A 78 0.77 10.29 -8.16
N PHE A 79 0.24 10.34 -9.39
CA PHE A 79 0.32 11.51 -10.27
C PHE A 79 -0.89 11.57 -11.20
N GLY A 80 -1.43 12.76 -11.44
CA GLY A 80 -2.62 12.96 -12.27
C GLY A 80 -3.10 14.41 -12.26
N LEU A 81 -4.37 14.65 -12.62
CA LEU A 81 -4.94 15.99 -12.76
C LEU A 81 -4.82 16.86 -11.50
N SER A 82 -4.92 16.25 -10.31
CA SER A 82 -4.86 16.99 -9.05
C SER A 82 -3.52 17.69 -8.81
N THR A 83 -2.44 17.20 -9.43
CA THR A 83 -1.12 17.83 -9.34
C THR A 83 -1.10 19.24 -9.95
N TYR A 84 -2.03 19.59 -10.85
CA TYR A 84 -2.15 20.95 -11.41
C TYR A 84 -2.32 22.04 -10.33
N LYS A 85 -2.92 21.66 -9.20
CA LYS A 85 -3.17 22.55 -8.05
C LYS A 85 -2.46 22.10 -6.77
N ASN A 86 -1.48 21.20 -6.89
CA ASN A 86 -0.80 20.54 -5.75
C ASN A 86 -1.83 19.99 -4.74
N GLN A 87 -2.92 19.40 -5.23
CA GLN A 87 -3.98 18.81 -4.40
C GLN A 87 -3.81 17.30 -4.31
N ASP A 88 -4.21 16.75 -3.16
CA ASP A 88 -4.21 15.31 -2.91
C ASP A 88 -5.27 14.61 -3.79
N LEU A 89 -4.77 13.78 -4.71
CA LEU A 89 -5.45 12.75 -5.50
C LEU A 89 -6.97 12.85 -5.68
N SER A 90 -7.48 13.52 -6.71
CA SER A 90 -8.93 13.68 -7.03
C SER A 90 -9.82 14.26 -5.90
N TRP A 91 -9.62 13.93 -4.63
CA TRP A 91 -10.37 14.30 -3.45
C TRP A 91 -10.33 15.81 -3.25
N GLY A 92 -9.15 16.42 -3.36
CA GLY A 92 -9.04 17.89 -3.26
C GLY A 92 -9.77 18.64 -4.38
N ILE A 93 -10.06 17.97 -5.50
CA ILE A 93 -10.50 18.64 -6.73
C ILE A 93 -11.95 18.36 -7.12
N CYS A 94 -12.48 17.15 -6.91
CA CYS A 94 -13.82 16.76 -7.35
C CYS A 94 -14.88 17.16 -6.33
N GLU A 95 -15.59 18.27 -6.60
CA GLU A 95 -16.72 18.74 -5.79
C GLU A 95 -17.95 17.83 -5.93
N GLU A 96 -18.32 17.46 -7.14
CA GLU A 96 -19.52 16.66 -7.44
C GLU A 96 -19.19 15.16 -7.51
N ARG A 97 -19.10 14.52 -6.36
CA ARG A 97 -18.86 13.07 -6.27
C ARG A 97 -20.17 12.29 -6.35
N LYS A 98 -20.10 11.12 -6.96
CA LYS A 98 -21.24 10.20 -7.10
C LYS A 98 -21.32 9.29 -5.87
N LEU A 99 -22.54 8.97 -5.45
CA LEU A 99 -22.78 8.12 -4.28
C LEU A 99 -22.06 6.77 -4.43
N PRO A 100 -21.59 6.16 -3.33
CA PRO A 100 -21.80 6.57 -1.93
C PRO A 100 -20.84 7.64 -1.41
N ASP A 101 -19.94 8.16 -2.25
CA ASP A 101 -19.06 9.27 -1.87
C ASP A 101 -19.82 10.58 -1.79
N ILE A 102 -19.51 11.37 -0.76
CA ILE A 102 -20.09 12.69 -0.58
C ILE A 102 -19.15 13.72 -1.19
N GLY A 103 -19.70 14.59 -2.03
CA GLY A 103 -19.00 15.72 -2.62
C GLY A 103 -18.34 16.63 -1.58
N LYS A 104 -17.01 16.78 -1.66
CA LYS A 104 -16.21 17.63 -0.76
C LYS A 104 -14.98 18.25 -1.43
N GLY A 105 -14.93 18.30 -2.76
CA GLY A 105 -13.84 18.96 -3.49
C GLY A 105 -14.02 20.47 -3.58
N THR A 106 -12.95 21.13 -4.04
CA THR A 106 -12.88 22.60 -4.12
C THR A 106 -13.37 23.16 -5.47
N TYR A 107 -13.48 22.30 -6.49
CA TYR A 107 -13.78 22.73 -7.85
C TYR A 107 -14.99 21.97 -8.42
N PRO A 108 -15.94 22.68 -9.06
CA PRO A 108 -17.05 22.03 -9.74
C PRO A 108 -16.55 21.25 -10.95
N THR A 109 -17.35 20.30 -11.43
CA THR A 109 -17.02 19.42 -12.57
C THR A 109 -16.58 20.20 -13.79
N SER A 110 -17.26 21.31 -14.11
CA SER A 110 -16.94 22.18 -15.24
C SER A 110 -15.54 22.81 -15.21
N VAL A 111 -14.88 22.84 -14.04
CA VAL A 111 -13.54 23.43 -13.90
C VAL A 111 -12.45 22.38 -14.01
N TRP A 112 -12.50 21.31 -13.22
CA TRP A 112 -11.40 20.34 -13.20
C TRP A 112 -11.36 19.45 -14.44
N THR A 113 -12.50 19.23 -15.10
CA THR A 113 -12.56 18.50 -16.38
C THR A 113 -11.95 19.27 -17.56
N GLN A 114 -11.63 20.56 -17.39
CA GLN A 114 -10.90 21.37 -18.38
C GLN A 114 -9.39 21.39 -18.15
N TRP A 115 -8.89 20.84 -17.04
CA TRP A 115 -7.46 20.80 -16.77
C TRP A 115 -6.63 19.91 -17.72
N PRO A 116 -7.18 18.87 -18.38
CA PRO A 116 -6.46 18.17 -19.45
C PRO A 116 -5.89 19.11 -20.52
N ASP A 117 -6.55 20.24 -20.82
CA ASP A 117 -6.08 21.23 -21.81
C ASP A 117 -4.74 21.91 -21.42
N LYS A 118 -4.27 21.72 -20.18
CA LYS A 118 -3.06 22.34 -19.62
C LYS A 118 -1.99 21.32 -19.25
N PHE A 119 -2.21 20.04 -19.57
CA PHE A 119 -1.34 18.95 -19.17
C PHE A 119 -0.20 18.79 -20.18
N GLU A 120 1.00 19.26 -19.84
CA GLU A 120 2.12 19.37 -20.80
C GLU A 120 3.35 18.51 -20.46
N LEU A 121 3.64 18.31 -19.17
CA LEU A 121 4.84 17.61 -18.66
C LEU A 121 6.16 17.81 -19.45
N PRO A 122 6.63 19.06 -19.64
CA PRO A 122 7.83 19.32 -20.42
C PRO A 122 9.11 18.68 -19.86
N GLU A 123 9.14 18.34 -18.57
CA GLU A 123 10.31 17.82 -17.87
C GLU A 123 10.19 16.34 -17.50
N PHE A 124 9.10 15.65 -17.90
CA PHE A 124 8.90 14.26 -17.49
C PHE A 124 9.80 13.27 -18.26
N ASP A 125 10.53 12.47 -17.49
CA ASP A 125 11.32 11.34 -17.93
C ASP A 125 10.99 10.08 -17.10
N ALA A 126 10.48 9.04 -17.77
CA ALA A 126 10.15 7.77 -17.14
C ALA A 126 11.39 6.94 -16.74
N ASP A 127 12.50 7.05 -17.48
CA ASP A 127 13.77 6.40 -17.09
C ASP A 127 14.30 7.04 -15.80
N GLU A 128 14.16 8.36 -15.62
CA GLU A 128 14.54 9.06 -14.39
C GLU A 128 13.67 8.64 -13.19
N LEU A 129 12.34 8.55 -13.36
CA LEU A 129 11.44 8.03 -12.32
C LEU A 129 11.86 6.64 -11.83
N VAL A 130 12.09 5.72 -12.76
CA VAL A 130 12.50 4.34 -12.43
C VAL A 130 13.91 4.29 -11.86
N ALA A 131 14.81 5.18 -12.30
CA ALA A 131 16.14 5.32 -11.69
C ALA A 131 16.05 5.77 -10.23
N HIS A 132 15.15 6.70 -9.89
CA HIS A 132 14.91 7.10 -8.50
C HIS A 132 14.40 5.93 -7.64
N ALA A 133 13.46 5.12 -8.14
CA ALA A 133 12.99 3.93 -7.43
C ALA A 133 14.14 2.94 -7.17
N LYS A 134 14.94 2.66 -8.19
CA LYS A 134 16.12 1.79 -8.08
C LYS A 134 17.15 2.35 -7.10
N ASP A 135 17.35 3.67 -7.11
CA ASP A 135 18.30 4.33 -6.23
C ASP A 135 17.89 4.31 -4.77
N ALA A 136 16.58 4.40 -4.51
CA ALA A 136 15.96 4.20 -3.20
C ALA A 136 16.01 2.74 -2.70
N GLY A 137 16.38 1.79 -3.56
CA GLY A 137 16.40 0.36 -3.23
C GLY A 137 15.06 -0.36 -3.45
N MET A 138 14.07 0.30 -4.02
CA MET A 138 12.77 -0.32 -4.30
C MET A 138 12.90 -1.44 -5.34
N LYS A 139 12.04 -2.46 -5.24
CA LYS A 139 12.06 -3.67 -6.08
C LYS A 139 10.87 -3.77 -7.04
N TYR A 140 9.89 -2.88 -6.88
CA TYR A 140 8.71 -2.80 -7.73
C TYR A 140 8.15 -1.38 -7.75
N VAL A 141 7.38 -1.07 -8.80
CA VAL A 141 6.70 0.21 -9.01
C VAL A 141 5.23 -0.05 -9.33
N VAL A 142 4.31 0.63 -8.65
CA VAL A 142 2.87 0.62 -8.92
C VAL A 142 2.44 2.02 -9.34
N VAL A 143 1.82 2.16 -10.52
CA VAL A 143 1.49 3.48 -11.11
C VAL A 143 -0.01 3.68 -11.22
N ILE A 144 -0.55 4.85 -10.85
CA ILE A 144 -1.94 5.19 -11.15
C ILE A 144 -2.17 5.16 -12.66
N ALA A 145 -2.97 4.21 -13.11
CA ALA A 145 -3.56 4.23 -14.44
C ALA A 145 -4.78 5.16 -14.46
N LYS A 146 -5.68 5.05 -13.45
CA LYS A 146 -6.86 5.91 -13.28
C LYS A 146 -7.15 6.11 -11.79
N HIS A 147 -7.36 7.36 -11.36
CA HIS A 147 -7.86 7.67 -10.03
C HIS A 147 -9.39 7.94 -10.04
N HIS A 148 -9.98 8.31 -8.90
CA HIS A 148 -11.44 8.51 -8.79
C HIS A 148 -11.99 9.66 -9.65
N ASP A 149 -11.14 10.61 -10.08
CA ASP A 149 -11.52 11.66 -11.03
C ASP A 149 -11.84 11.11 -12.43
N GLY A 150 -11.51 9.84 -12.71
CA GLY A 150 -11.80 9.18 -13.98
C GLY A 150 -10.83 9.55 -15.11
N PHE A 151 -9.76 10.31 -14.85
CA PHE A 151 -8.77 10.65 -15.87
C PHE A 151 -7.81 9.48 -16.12
N HIS A 152 -7.66 9.12 -17.39
CA HIS A 152 -6.85 7.98 -17.82
C HIS A 152 -5.42 8.43 -18.10
N MET A 153 -4.45 7.91 -17.35
CA MET A 153 -3.02 8.16 -17.53
C MET A 153 -2.39 7.31 -18.65
N TRP A 154 -3.22 6.75 -19.54
CA TRP A 154 -2.82 5.90 -20.66
C TRP A 154 -3.69 6.10 -21.89
N ASP A 155 -3.29 5.57 -23.05
CA ASP A 155 -4.05 5.70 -24.29
C ASP A 155 -5.22 4.70 -24.39
N THR A 156 -6.31 4.99 -23.68
CA THR A 156 -7.50 4.11 -23.73
C THR A 156 -8.34 4.32 -24.99
N ALA A 157 -8.88 3.22 -25.53
CA ALA A 157 -9.88 3.28 -26.61
C ALA A 157 -11.31 3.60 -26.11
N PHE A 158 -11.55 3.62 -24.81
CA PHE A 158 -12.90 3.65 -24.23
C PHE A 158 -13.31 5.01 -23.64
N SER A 159 -12.44 6.02 -23.68
CA SER A 159 -12.71 7.37 -23.19
C SER A 159 -11.82 8.40 -23.88
N ASP A 160 -12.36 9.58 -24.16
CA ASP A 160 -11.58 10.75 -24.60
C ASP A 160 -10.98 11.54 -23.42
N PHE A 161 -11.39 11.22 -22.18
CA PHE A 161 -10.86 11.84 -20.96
C PHE A 161 -9.57 11.13 -20.51
N LYS A 162 -8.52 11.32 -21.32
CA LYS A 162 -7.25 10.60 -21.24
C LYS A 162 -6.05 11.49 -21.56
N ILE A 163 -4.87 11.08 -21.11
CA ILE A 163 -3.64 11.85 -21.20
C ILE A 163 -3.14 12.05 -22.63
N THR A 164 -3.38 11.12 -23.55
CA THR A 164 -2.98 11.26 -24.97
C THR A 164 -3.78 12.33 -25.72
N ASN A 165 -4.93 12.77 -25.19
CA ASN A 165 -5.73 13.86 -25.72
C ASN A 165 -5.34 15.23 -25.13
N THR A 166 -4.20 15.34 -24.46
CA THR A 166 -3.69 16.57 -23.85
C THR A 166 -2.46 17.11 -24.61
N PRO A 167 -1.98 18.33 -24.34
CA PRO A 167 -0.72 18.84 -24.91
C PRO A 167 0.51 17.94 -24.68
N PHE A 168 0.54 17.11 -23.63
CA PHE A 168 1.59 16.11 -23.42
C PHE A 168 1.63 15.07 -24.55
N GLY A 169 0.46 14.66 -25.05
CA GLY A 169 0.30 13.82 -26.25
C GLY A 169 0.92 12.42 -26.21
N ARG A 170 1.51 12.01 -25.09
CA ARG A 170 2.23 10.75 -24.89
C ARG A 170 1.50 9.83 -23.93
N ASP A 171 1.76 8.53 -24.03
CA ASP A 171 1.21 7.52 -23.11
C ASP A 171 2.12 7.37 -21.89
N PHE A 172 1.81 8.10 -20.81
CA PHE A 172 2.58 8.12 -19.57
C PHE A 172 2.74 6.72 -18.96
N LEU A 173 1.66 5.95 -18.87
CA LEU A 173 1.69 4.61 -18.28
C LEU A 173 2.59 3.67 -19.08
N LYS A 174 2.53 3.75 -20.42
CA LYS A 174 3.40 2.96 -21.29
C LYS A 174 4.88 3.29 -21.09
N GLU A 175 5.23 4.57 -21.00
CA GLU A 175 6.63 4.96 -20.81
C GLU A 175 7.20 4.46 -19.48
N VAL A 176 6.42 4.51 -18.39
CA VAL A 176 6.85 3.97 -17.09
C VAL A 176 6.94 2.44 -17.11
N ALA A 177 5.99 1.77 -17.75
CA ALA A 177 6.03 0.31 -17.92
C ALA A 177 7.29 -0.13 -18.69
N ASP A 178 7.56 0.52 -19.83
CA ASP A 178 8.72 0.22 -20.68
C ASP A 178 10.04 0.50 -19.92
N ALA A 179 10.12 1.60 -19.15
CA ALA A 179 11.28 1.92 -18.31
C ALA A 179 11.50 0.88 -17.20
N CYS A 180 10.43 0.39 -16.56
CA CYS A 180 10.51 -0.70 -15.58
C CYS A 180 11.04 -1.99 -16.22
N HIS A 181 10.47 -2.40 -17.36
CA HIS A 181 10.88 -3.64 -18.04
C HIS A 181 12.33 -3.57 -18.53
N LYS A 182 12.77 -2.41 -19.03
CA LYS A 182 14.16 -2.16 -19.46
C LYS A 182 15.20 -2.48 -18.39
N VAL A 183 14.86 -2.31 -17.11
CA VAL A 183 15.76 -2.60 -15.97
C VAL A 183 15.33 -3.80 -15.13
N ASN A 184 14.38 -4.62 -15.63
CA ASN A 184 13.80 -5.77 -14.93
C ASN A 184 13.21 -5.41 -13.55
N MET A 185 12.63 -4.23 -13.43
CA MET A 185 11.84 -3.81 -12.28
C MET A 185 10.44 -4.41 -12.39
N LYS A 186 9.94 -4.95 -11.28
CA LYS A 186 8.55 -5.43 -11.19
C LYS A 186 7.59 -4.28 -11.37
N PHE A 187 6.57 -4.46 -12.21
CA PHE A 187 5.68 -3.37 -12.59
C PHE A 187 4.22 -3.69 -12.26
N GLY A 188 3.51 -2.72 -11.71
CA GLY A 188 2.11 -2.83 -11.38
C GLY A 188 1.32 -1.59 -11.76
N VAL A 189 0.01 -1.77 -11.88
CA VAL A 189 -0.92 -0.69 -12.15
C VAL A 189 -1.89 -0.54 -10.99
N TYR A 190 -2.16 0.70 -10.62
CA TYR A 190 -3.27 1.07 -9.78
C TYR A 190 -4.47 1.45 -10.65
N TYR A 191 -5.64 0.91 -10.32
CA TYR A 191 -6.87 1.22 -11.00
C TYR A 191 -7.99 1.49 -9.99
N SER A 192 -8.58 2.68 -10.09
CA SER A 192 -9.77 2.96 -9.32
C SER A 192 -11.04 2.43 -9.98
N GLN A 193 -11.77 1.61 -9.23
CA GLN A 193 -13.14 1.19 -9.48
C GLN A 193 -14.13 2.34 -9.26
N ARG A 194 -13.77 3.38 -8.48
CA ARG A 194 -14.54 4.63 -8.42
C ARG A 194 -14.32 5.46 -9.68
N ASP A 195 -15.38 6.11 -10.15
CA ASP A 195 -15.31 7.01 -11.29
C ASP A 195 -16.32 8.15 -11.19
N TRP A 196 -15.88 9.29 -10.68
CA TRP A 196 -16.72 10.47 -10.52
C TRP A 196 -16.97 11.21 -11.85
N TYR A 197 -16.29 10.82 -12.93
CA TYR A 197 -16.51 11.36 -14.26
C TYR A 197 -17.54 10.53 -15.04
N HIS A 198 -17.34 9.21 -15.14
CA HIS A 198 -18.06 8.34 -16.07
C HIS A 198 -19.60 8.38 -15.87
N PRO A 199 -20.41 8.75 -16.89
CA PRO A 199 -21.83 9.04 -16.73
C PRO A 199 -22.64 7.86 -16.16
N ASP A 200 -22.27 6.63 -16.50
CA ASP A 200 -22.94 5.41 -16.02
C ASP A 200 -22.45 4.91 -14.64
N TYR A 201 -21.47 5.56 -14.00
CA TYR A 201 -21.04 5.18 -12.65
C TYR A 201 -22.14 5.49 -11.63
N SER A 202 -22.89 4.46 -11.22
CA SER A 202 -24.00 4.56 -10.27
C SER A 202 -24.04 3.33 -9.33
N PRO A 203 -22.99 3.08 -8.52
CA PRO A 203 -22.97 1.93 -7.61
C PRO A 203 -24.04 2.02 -6.53
N VAL A 204 -24.57 3.23 -6.28
CA VAL A 204 -25.64 3.49 -5.33
C VAL A 204 -26.64 4.49 -5.92
N ASP A 205 -27.91 4.07 -6.01
CA ASP A 205 -29.06 4.89 -6.38
C ASP A 205 -29.74 5.45 -5.11
N PRO A 206 -29.81 6.79 -4.94
CA PRO A 206 -30.44 7.40 -3.77
C PRO A 206 -31.93 7.05 -3.62
N ASN A 207 -32.60 6.64 -4.71
CA ASN A 207 -34.01 6.24 -4.65
C ASN A 207 -34.21 4.86 -4.02
N LYS A 208 -33.17 4.02 -3.97
CA LYS A 208 -33.23 2.66 -3.44
C LYS A 208 -32.79 2.53 -1.98
N ILE A 209 -32.32 3.61 -1.37
CA ILE A 209 -31.72 3.59 -0.03
C ILE A 209 -32.35 4.58 0.95
N THR A 210 -32.28 4.27 2.24
CA THR A 210 -32.89 5.08 3.32
C THR A 210 -32.12 6.36 3.65
N GLU A 211 -30.79 6.31 3.63
CA GLU A 211 -29.91 7.46 3.91
C GLU A 211 -28.72 7.47 2.93
N PRO A 212 -28.43 8.55 2.19
CA PRO A 212 -27.35 8.57 1.19
C PRO A 212 -25.95 8.77 1.78
N ARG A 213 -25.72 8.39 3.04
CA ARG A 213 -24.45 8.58 3.75
C ARG A 213 -23.80 7.24 4.07
N ARG A 214 -22.57 7.29 4.59
CA ARG A 214 -21.62 6.22 4.98
C ARG A 214 -22.21 4.91 5.56
N ARG A 215 -23.48 4.88 5.95
CA ARG A 215 -24.25 3.69 6.33
C ARG A 215 -25.64 3.85 5.73
N TRP A 216 -25.97 3.02 4.75
CA TRP A 216 -27.28 3.00 4.10
C TRP A 216 -27.89 1.61 4.18
N THR A 217 -29.22 1.55 4.17
CA THR A 217 -29.96 0.28 4.02
C THR A 217 -30.84 0.35 2.79
N LEU A 218 -31.08 -0.80 2.18
CA LEU A 218 -32.02 -0.93 1.08
C LEU A 218 -33.44 -0.60 1.57
N LYS A 219 -34.20 0.13 0.75
CA LYS A 219 -35.63 0.34 0.98
C LYS A 219 -36.39 -0.99 0.82
N PRO A 220 -37.55 -1.16 1.47
CA PRO A 220 -38.37 -2.36 1.33
C PRO A 220 -38.69 -2.67 -0.15
N GLY A 221 -38.39 -3.89 -0.58
CA GLY A 221 -38.62 -4.36 -1.96
C GLY A 221 -37.41 -4.23 -2.90
N GLU A 222 -36.38 -3.47 -2.52
CA GLU A 222 -35.14 -3.38 -3.28
C GLU A 222 -34.20 -4.54 -2.94
N THR A 223 -33.55 -5.11 -3.95
CA THR A 223 -32.61 -6.23 -3.81
C THR A 223 -31.15 -5.81 -4.05
N SER A 224 -30.92 -4.62 -4.59
CA SER A 224 -29.59 -4.09 -4.90
C SER A 224 -29.59 -2.56 -4.80
N PRO A 225 -28.49 -1.94 -4.33
CA PRO A 225 -28.39 -0.49 -4.28
C PRO A 225 -28.11 0.14 -5.65
N MET A 226 -27.70 -0.66 -6.64
CA MET A 226 -27.13 -0.15 -7.89
C MET A 226 -28.20 0.53 -8.77
N GLY A 227 -27.80 1.64 -9.40
CA GLY A 227 -28.62 2.31 -10.41
C GLY A 227 -28.68 1.53 -11.72
N GLU A 228 -29.71 1.78 -12.53
CA GLU A 228 -29.97 1.02 -13.77
C GLU A 228 -28.83 1.11 -14.81
N SER A 229 -28.06 2.21 -14.81
CA SER A 229 -26.93 2.38 -15.71
C SER A 229 -25.66 1.67 -15.26
N HIS A 230 -25.57 1.22 -14.01
CA HIS A 230 -24.29 0.81 -13.43
C HIS A 230 -23.67 -0.39 -14.13
N GLN A 231 -24.47 -1.32 -14.65
CA GLN A 231 -23.95 -2.44 -15.41
C GLN A 231 -23.14 -1.99 -16.65
N LYS A 232 -23.52 -0.88 -17.29
CA LYS A 232 -22.73 -0.33 -18.41
C LYS A 232 -21.35 0.15 -17.96
N TYR A 233 -21.26 0.72 -16.75
CA TYR A 233 -19.97 1.06 -16.14
C TYR A 233 -19.14 -0.19 -15.81
N VAL A 234 -19.77 -1.26 -15.34
CA VAL A 234 -19.08 -2.54 -15.11
C VAL A 234 -18.54 -3.10 -16.44
N ASP A 235 -19.34 -3.10 -17.50
CA ASP A 235 -18.90 -3.56 -18.83
C ASP A 235 -17.71 -2.70 -19.35
N TYR A 236 -17.79 -1.38 -19.16
CA TYR A 236 -16.70 -0.44 -19.41
C TYR A 236 -15.44 -0.80 -18.59
N GLN A 237 -15.59 -1.04 -17.29
CA GLN A 237 -14.50 -1.40 -16.39
C GLN A 237 -13.79 -2.67 -16.86
N PHE A 238 -14.53 -3.70 -17.29
CA PHE A 238 -13.93 -4.92 -17.85
C PHE A 238 -13.12 -4.63 -19.11
N ASN A 239 -13.62 -3.76 -19.98
CA ASN A 239 -12.92 -3.37 -21.20
C ASN A 239 -11.61 -2.64 -20.93
N VAL A 240 -11.61 -1.63 -20.05
CA VAL A 240 -10.39 -0.88 -19.71
C VAL A 240 -9.38 -1.72 -18.91
N CYS A 241 -9.84 -2.57 -17.99
CA CYS A 241 -8.96 -3.48 -17.26
C CYS A 241 -8.35 -4.56 -18.17
N ARG A 242 -9.10 -5.06 -19.16
CA ARG A 242 -8.57 -5.96 -20.20
C ARG A 242 -7.51 -5.26 -21.05
N GLU A 243 -7.74 -4.00 -21.42
CA GLU A 243 -6.78 -3.19 -22.16
C GLU A 243 -5.48 -3.01 -21.36
N LEU A 244 -5.56 -2.66 -20.07
CA LEU A 244 -4.42 -2.58 -19.17
C LEU A 244 -3.66 -3.92 -19.09
N ALA A 245 -4.39 -5.03 -18.92
CA ALA A 245 -3.82 -6.36 -18.83
C ALA A 245 -3.27 -6.91 -20.16
N THR A 246 -3.33 -6.18 -21.28
CA THR A 246 -2.86 -6.66 -22.58
C THR A 246 -1.92 -5.72 -23.32
N LYS A 247 -1.96 -4.41 -23.08
CA LYS A 247 -1.16 -3.42 -23.83
C LYS A 247 0.18 -3.03 -23.18
N TYR A 248 0.34 -3.20 -21.87
CA TYR A 248 1.48 -2.66 -21.10
C TYR A 248 2.53 -3.70 -20.72
N GLY A 249 2.66 -4.76 -21.51
CA GLY A 249 3.58 -5.86 -21.25
C GLY A 249 3.18 -6.70 -20.04
N LYS A 250 4.18 -7.20 -19.29
CA LYS A 250 3.93 -7.99 -18.08
C LYS A 250 3.55 -7.08 -16.92
N LEU A 251 2.43 -7.39 -16.27
CA LEU A 251 2.02 -6.80 -15.01
C LEU A 251 2.27 -7.82 -13.89
N ASP A 252 3.06 -7.44 -12.88
CA ASP A 252 3.28 -8.24 -11.68
C ASP A 252 2.23 -7.93 -10.59
N VAL A 253 1.67 -6.71 -10.55
CA VAL A 253 0.64 -6.29 -9.58
C VAL A 253 -0.54 -5.59 -10.28
N PHE A 254 -1.77 -5.95 -9.93
CA PHE A 254 -2.97 -5.15 -10.19
C PHE A 254 -3.54 -4.65 -8.87
N TRP A 255 -3.40 -3.36 -8.62
CA TRP A 255 -3.74 -2.73 -7.33
C TRP A 255 -5.07 -2.00 -7.48
N PHE A 256 -6.15 -2.57 -6.97
CA PHE A 256 -7.47 -1.93 -7.03
C PHE A 256 -7.66 -0.90 -5.94
N ASP A 257 -8.46 0.12 -6.21
CA ASP A 257 -9.18 0.87 -5.17
C ASP A 257 -10.64 1.03 -5.60
N ALA A 258 -11.58 0.54 -4.82
CA ALA A 258 -11.94 1.18 -3.57
C ALA A 258 -12.24 0.19 -2.46
N VAL A 259 -11.57 0.41 -1.32
CA VAL A 259 -11.70 -0.47 -0.19
C VAL A 259 -13.13 -0.60 0.36
N TRP A 260 -13.48 -1.82 0.78
CA TRP A 260 -14.76 -2.13 1.42
C TRP A 260 -15.00 -1.22 2.62
N PHE A 261 -16.16 -0.59 2.72
CA PHE A 261 -16.47 0.29 3.85
C PHE A 261 -17.84 -0.03 4.44
N GLY A 262 -17.91 -1.07 5.27
CA GLY A 262 -19.13 -1.39 6.02
C GLY A 262 -20.33 -1.72 5.13
N GLY A 263 -20.12 -2.39 4.01
CA GLY A 263 -21.15 -2.70 3.01
C GLY A 263 -21.17 -1.75 1.80
N MET A 264 -20.29 -0.74 1.78
CA MET A 264 -20.04 0.07 0.58
C MET A 264 -18.92 -0.53 -0.26
N PHE A 265 -18.97 -0.29 -1.58
CA PHE A 265 -17.97 -0.74 -2.56
C PHE A 265 -17.79 -2.26 -2.57
N THR A 266 -18.89 -3.03 -2.53
CA THR A 266 -18.87 -4.50 -2.42
C THR A 266 -18.33 -5.18 -3.68
N ALA A 267 -17.94 -6.45 -3.57
CA ALA A 267 -17.52 -7.25 -4.73
C ALA A 267 -18.60 -7.33 -5.82
N GLU A 268 -19.88 -7.32 -5.44
CA GLU A 268 -21.02 -7.33 -6.38
C GLU A 268 -21.10 -6.03 -7.20
N MET A 269 -20.86 -4.86 -6.59
CA MET A 269 -20.88 -3.58 -7.30
C MET A 269 -19.87 -3.53 -8.45
N TRP A 270 -18.79 -4.30 -8.34
CA TRP A 270 -17.68 -4.28 -9.28
C TRP A 270 -17.58 -5.52 -10.17
N ASP A 271 -18.40 -6.53 -9.90
CA ASP A 271 -18.21 -7.90 -10.37
C ASP A 271 -16.74 -8.38 -10.19
N SER A 272 -16.21 -8.15 -8.99
CA SER A 272 -14.78 -8.27 -8.69
C SER A 272 -14.20 -9.66 -8.93
N GLU A 273 -14.98 -10.71 -8.67
CA GLU A 273 -14.55 -12.10 -8.86
C GLU A 273 -14.28 -12.39 -10.34
N ASN A 274 -15.24 -12.06 -11.21
CA ASN A 274 -15.08 -12.27 -12.64
C ASN A 274 -14.02 -11.33 -13.24
N LEU A 275 -13.93 -10.09 -12.75
CA LEU A 275 -12.90 -9.14 -13.17
C LEU A 275 -11.50 -9.66 -12.84
N SER A 276 -11.30 -10.13 -11.61
CA SER A 276 -10.01 -10.67 -11.15
C SER A 276 -9.65 -11.94 -11.91
N ARG A 277 -10.60 -12.84 -12.17
CA ARG A 277 -10.38 -14.03 -13.02
C ARG A 277 -9.97 -13.67 -14.44
N MET A 278 -10.63 -12.70 -15.05
CA MET A 278 -10.26 -12.20 -16.38
C MET A 278 -8.82 -11.67 -16.38
N ILE A 279 -8.46 -10.85 -15.40
CA ILE A 279 -7.10 -10.29 -15.30
C ILE A 279 -6.06 -11.40 -15.14
N ARG A 280 -6.29 -12.39 -14.26
CA ARG A 280 -5.36 -13.52 -14.08
C ARG A 280 -5.26 -14.43 -15.30
N GLN A 281 -6.34 -14.59 -16.07
CA GLN A 281 -6.31 -15.32 -17.34
C GLN A 281 -5.41 -14.62 -18.37
N LEU A 282 -5.42 -13.29 -18.39
CA LEU A 282 -4.60 -12.48 -19.29
C LEU A 282 -3.16 -12.33 -18.80
N GLN A 283 -2.95 -12.30 -17.48
CA GLN A 283 -1.66 -12.12 -16.81
C GLN A 283 -1.44 -13.22 -15.77
N PRO A 284 -1.06 -14.44 -16.18
CA PRO A 284 -0.75 -15.51 -15.24
C PRO A 284 0.38 -15.11 -14.27
N GLY A 285 0.15 -15.32 -12.97
CA GLY A 285 1.10 -14.97 -11.91
C GLY A 285 1.04 -13.52 -11.42
N ILE A 286 0.10 -12.70 -11.93
CA ILE A 286 -0.18 -11.37 -11.36
C ILE A 286 -0.74 -11.52 -9.95
N ILE A 287 -0.38 -10.60 -9.05
CA ILE A 287 -0.98 -10.50 -7.71
C ILE A 287 -1.96 -9.33 -7.64
N ILE A 288 -3.03 -9.48 -6.84
CA ILE A 288 -4.12 -8.51 -6.73
C ILE A 288 -4.38 -8.21 -5.25
N ASN A 289 -4.56 -6.94 -4.87
CA ASN A 289 -4.83 -6.58 -3.47
C ASN A 289 -6.27 -6.92 -3.04
N ASN A 290 -6.56 -6.76 -1.74
CA ASN A 290 -7.89 -7.01 -1.17
C ASN A 290 -8.91 -5.87 -1.36
N ARG A 291 -8.59 -4.83 -2.15
CA ARG A 291 -9.44 -3.64 -2.28
C ARG A 291 -10.46 -3.68 -3.40
N ALA A 292 -10.53 -4.79 -4.14
CA ALA A 292 -11.70 -5.12 -4.95
C ALA A 292 -12.84 -5.72 -4.09
N SER A 293 -12.77 -5.60 -2.76
CA SER A 293 -13.74 -6.18 -1.81
C SER A 293 -13.87 -7.70 -1.90
N ILE A 294 -12.82 -8.34 -2.39
CA ILE A 294 -12.55 -9.78 -2.34
C ILE A 294 -11.38 -10.01 -1.38
N PRO A 295 -11.13 -11.24 -0.91
CA PRO A 295 -9.97 -11.54 -0.07
C PRO A 295 -8.64 -11.04 -0.65
N GLY A 296 -8.49 -11.00 -1.98
CA GLY A 296 -7.28 -10.54 -2.69
C GLY A 296 -6.15 -11.55 -2.58
N ASP A 297 -4.90 -11.15 -2.75
CA ASP A 297 -3.70 -11.96 -2.46
C ASP A 297 -2.93 -11.44 -1.24
N PHE A 298 -3.12 -10.16 -0.91
CA PHE A 298 -2.47 -9.48 0.19
C PHE A 298 -3.34 -8.38 0.79
N ASP A 299 -3.15 -8.12 2.08
CA ASP A 299 -3.83 -7.07 2.84
C ASP A 299 -3.17 -5.70 2.65
N THR A 300 -3.91 -4.60 2.88
CA THR A 300 -3.46 -3.24 2.51
C THR A 300 -3.62 -2.19 3.62
N PRO A 301 -2.86 -2.30 4.74
CA PRO A 301 -2.71 -1.20 5.68
C PRO A 301 -2.36 0.13 4.98
N GLU A 302 -2.98 1.22 5.41
CA GLU A 302 -2.85 2.53 4.76
C GLU A 302 -2.47 3.60 5.77
N GLN A 303 -1.39 4.35 5.47
CA GLN A 303 -0.84 5.41 6.32
C GLN A 303 -0.43 4.96 7.73
N GLU A 304 -0.31 3.65 7.94
CA GLU A 304 0.15 3.04 9.17
C GLU A 304 0.97 1.78 8.88
N ILE A 305 1.84 1.41 9.83
CA ILE A 305 2.57 0.15 9.79
C ILE A 305 1.60 -0.95 10.24
N GLY A 306 1.43 -1.98 9.40
CA GLY A 306 0.55 -3.11 9.70
C GLY A 306 0.98 -3.95 10.91
N MET A 307 0.08 -4.82 11.37
CA MET A 307 0.37 -5.77 12.45
C MET A 307 1.32 -6.89 11.98
N PHE A 308 1.94 -7.60 12.93
CA PHE A 308 2.67 -8.81 12.61
C PHE A 308 1.72 -9.87 12.03
N GLN A 309 2.01 -10.31 10.80
CA GLN A 309 1.25 -11.34 10.11
C GLN A 309 2.15 -12.10 9.14
N ASN A 310 2.34 -13.40 9.39
CA ASN A 310 3.19 -14.28 8.58
C ASN A 310 2.43 -15.43 7.89
N HIS A 311 1.09 -15.44 8.00
CA HIS A 311 0.25 -16.48 7.40
C HIS A 311 -0.32 -16.06 6.04
N ARG A 312 -0.20 -14.77 5.69
CA ARG A 312 -0.66 -14.16 4.45
C ARG A 312 0.11 -12.85 4.21
N PRO A 313 0.51 -12.51 2.97
CA PRO A 313 1.21 -11.27 2.70
C PRO A 313 0.36 -10.03 2.99
N TRP A 314 1.03 -8.91 3.30
CA TRP A 314 0.39 -7.61 3.46
C TRP A 314 1.34 -6.49 3.05
N GLU A 315 0.79 -5.34 2.68
CA GLU A 315 1.53 -4.17 2.21
C GLU A 315 1.01 -2.87 2.80
N SER A 316 1.85 -2.17 3.57
CA SER A 316 1.57 -0.80 4.02
C SER A 316 1.82 0.17 2.88
N CYS A 317 0.76 0.83 2.41
CA CYS A 317 0.90 1.98 1.52
C CYS A 317 1.05 3.28 2.34
N MET A 318 2.14 4.02 2.11
CA MET A 318 2.51 5.19 2.92
C MET A 318 2.95 6.34 2.05
N THR A 319 2.67 7.57 2.44
CA THR A 319 3.07 8.78 1.71
C THR A 319 4.49 9.21 2.06
N LEU A 320 5.28 9.70 1.09
CA LEU A 320 6.58 10.33 1.37
C LEU A 320 6.39 11.67 2.11
N CYS A 321 5.35 12.41 1.76
CA CYS A 321 4.94 13.68 2.37
C CYS A 321 3.62 13.51 3.13
N ASP A 322 2.86 14.58 3.40
CA ASP A 322 1.52 14.49 4.03
C ASP A 322 0.38 14.17 3.03
N THR A 323 0.70 13.99 1.75
CA THR A 323 -0.22 13.69 0.65
C THR A 323 0.32 12.58 -0.23
N TRP A 324 -0.55 11.90 -0.98
CA TRP A 324 -0.15 10.80 -1.85
C TRP A 324 0.57 11.27 -3.10
N SER A 325 0.02 12.28 -3.77
CA SER A 325 0.69 12.97 -4.87
C SER A 325 1.62 14.07 -4.35
N TYR A 326 2.45 14.61 -5.25
CA TYR A 326 3.33 15.73 -4.93
C TYR A 326 2.59 16.86 -4.19
N SER A 327 3.21 17.33 -3.11
CA SER A 327 2.87 18.57 -2.43
C SER A 327 4.12 19.20 -1.79
N ASP A 328 4.02 20.48 -1.43
CA ASP A 328 5.07 21.21 -0.73
C ASP A 328 5.05 20.98 0.80
N THR A 329 4.41 19.88 1.25
CA THR A 329 4.40 19.51 2.67
C THR A 329 5.73 18.86 3.07
N PRO A 330 6.09 18.86 4.37
CA PRO A 330 7.36 18.33 4.81
C PRO A 330 7.61 16.90 4.29
N THR A 331 8.80 16.70 3.77
CA THR A 331 9.28 15.40 3.29
C THR A 331 9.74 14.57 4.48
N LYS A 332 9.40 13.28 4.53
CA LYS A 332 9.98 12.35 5.50
C LYS A 332 11.50 12.33 5.36
N SER A 333 12.20 12.41 6.49
CA SER A 333 13.65 12.29 6.52
C SER A 333 14.10 10.89 6.08
N PRO A 334 15.36 10.72 5.66
CA PRO A 334 15.91 9.39 5.38
C PRO A 334 15.72 8.41 6.54
N GLU A 335 15.86 8.89 7.77
CA GLU A 335 15.67 8.11 9.00
C GLU A 335 14.21 7.66 9.17
N GLU A 336 13.25 8.54 8.94
CA GLU A 336 11.81 8.20 9.00
C GLU A 336 11.44 7.16 7.93
N ILE A 337 12.02 7.24 6.73
CA ILE A 337 11.83 6.24 5.66
C ILE A 337 12.41 4.89 6.09
N ILE A 338 13.62 4.87 6.65
CA ILE A 338 14.28 3.64 7.12
C ILE A 338 13.48 3.01 8.26
N LYS A 339 13.10 3.79 9.28
CA LYS A 339 12.33 3.29 10.43
C LYS A 339 10.96 2.77 10.02
N SER A 340 10.30 3.41 9.06
CA SER A 340 9.04 2.92 8.50
C SER A 340 9.23 1.58 7.79
N LEU A 341 10.25 1.45 6.93
CA LEU A 341 10.56 0.20 6.24
C LEU A 341 10.87 -0.94 7.22
N VAL A 342 11.70 -0.67 8.23
CA VAL A 342 12.09 -1.63 9.27
C VAL A 342 10.87 -2.08 10.09
N GLY A 343 10.04 -1.15 10.53
CA GLY A 343 8.80 -1.48 11.24
C GLY A 343 7.87 -2.36 10.39
N THR A 344 7.79 -2.12 9.08
CA THR A 344 7.00 -2.94 8.17
C THR A 344 7.58 -4.35 7.96
N LEU A 345 8.87 -4.49 7.64
CA LEU A 345 9.47 -5.80 7.35
C LEU A 345 9.54 -6.71 8.58
N THR A 346 9.66 -6.15 9.80
CA THR A 346 9.67 -6.94 11.04
C THR A 346 8.28 -7.49 11.36
N GLY A 347 7.21 -6.87 10.85
CA GLY A 347 5.84 -7.41 10.84
C GLY A 347 5.58 -8.45 9.72
N ASP A 348 6.61 -8.82 8.97
CA ASP A 348 6.58 -9.68 7.77
C ASP A 348 5.85 -9.06 6.55
N GLY A 349 5.71 -7.73 6.52
CA GLY A 349 5.04 -7.00 5.45
C GLY A 349 5.95 -6.39 4.39
N ASN A 350 5.31 -5.77 3.41
CA ASN A 350 5.93 -4.91 2.41
C ASN A 350 5.54 -3.43 2.63
N MET A 351 6.42 -2.51 2.28
CA MET A 351 6.11 -1.07 2.25
C MET A 351 6.04 -0.56 0.81
N LEU A 352 4.95 0.11 0.48
CA LEU A 352 4.73 0.78 -0.79
C LEU A 352 4.71 2.30 -0.57
N MET A 353 5.84 2.96 -0.82
CA MET A 353 6.03 4.38 -0.53
C MET A 353 5.59 5.24 -1.71
N SER A 354 4.64 6.13 -1.47
CA SER A 354 4.03 7.01 -2.45
C SER A 354 4.85 8.26 -2.68
N TRP A 355 5.10 8.54 -3.95
CA TRP A 355 5.80 9.71 -4.45
C TRP A 355 5.41 9.96 -5.93
N GLY A 356 5.78 11.11 -6.49
CA GLY A 356 5.50 11.40 -7.88
C GLY A 356 6.09 12.74 -8.34
N PRO A 357 6.07 13.00 -9.65
CA PRO A 357 6.57 14.25 -10.21
C PRO A 357 5.67 15.44 -9.86
N GLN A 358 6.25 16.64 -10.00
CA GLN A 358 5.55 17.92 -10.01
C GLN A 358 4.69 18.06 -11.29
N TRP A 359 3.86 19.10 -11.36
CA TRP A 359 3.01 19.33 -12.55
C TRP A 359 3.80 19.49 -13.86
N SER A 360 5.04 19.97 -13.81
CA SER A 360 5.91 20.06 -14.99
C SER A 360 6.49 18.71 -15.44
N GLY A 361 6.32 17.65 -14.64
CA GLY A 361 6.99 16.37 -14.84
C GLY A 361 8.32 16.24 -14.09
N ALA A 362 8.86 17.33 -13.54
CA ALA A 362 10.11 17.32 -12.79
C ALA A 362 9.98 16.63 -11.42
N PHE A 363 11.11 16.10 -10.93
CA PHE A 363 11.21 15.50 -9.60
C PHE A 363 11.77 16.50 -8.59
N HIS A 364 11.04 16.73 -7.48
CA HIS A 364 11.46 17.70 -6.48
C HIS A 364 12.81 17.28 -5.83
N PRO A 365 13.88 18.10 -5.90
CA PRO A 365 15.23 17.69 -5.50
C PRO A 365 15.36 17.23 -4.06
N GLU A 366 14.64 17.86 -3.12
CA GLU A 366 14.66 17.45 -1.71
C GLU A 366 14.04 16.07 -1.51
N GLN A 367 12.94 15.78 -2.21
CA GLN A 367 12.19 14.51 -2.09
C GLN A 367 12.97 13.37 -2.71
N SER A 368 13.50 13.58 -3.92
CA SER A 368 14.33 12.58 -4.59
C SER A 368 15.65 12.34 -3.84
N ASN A 369 16.25 13.37 -3.23
CA ASN A 369 17.45 13.23 -2.42
C ASN A 369 17.19 12.49 -1.09
N ALA A 370 16.05 12.72 -0.42
CA ALA A 370 15.68 11.97 0.78
C ALA A 370 15.55 10.46 0.49
N LEU A 371 14.86 10.11 -0.59
CA LEU A 371 14.75 8.72 -1.08
C LEU A 371 16.12 8.12 -1.41
N LYS A 372 16.99 8.87 -2.09
CA LYS A 372 18.35 8.43 -2.45
C LYS A 372 19.23 8.19 -1.22
N GLN A 373 19.14 9.06 -0.22
CA GLN A 373 19.88 8.94 1.03
C GLN A 373 19.43 7.70 1.83
N ALA A 374 18.12 7.48 1.97
CA ALA A 374 17.59 6.25 2.55
C ALA A 374 18.05 5.02 1.74
N GLY A 375 17.99 5.11 0.41
CA GLY A 375 18.44 4.06 -0.50
C GLY A 375 19.91 3.67 -0.34
N ALA A 376 20.80 4.60 0.02
CA ALA A 376 22.20 4.28 0.31
C ALA A 376 22.34 3.37 1.54
N TRP A 377 21.59 3.65 2.60
CA TRP A 377 21.53 2.80 3.80
C TRP A 377 20.90 1.44 3.49
N ILE A 378 19.76 1.43 2.78
CA ILE A 378 19.04 0.22 2.39
C ILE A 378 19.93 -0.71 1.55
N LYS A 379 20.66 -0.17 0.58
CA LYS A 379 21.59 -0.95 -0.27
C LYS A 379 22.71 -1.59 0.56
N LYS A 380 23.25 -0.88 1.55
CA LYS A 380 24.29 -1.41 2.46
C LYS A 380 23.77 -2.57 3.31
N ASN A 381 22.52 -2.47 3.77
CA ASN A 381 21.91 -3.43 4.70
C ASN A 381 20.93 -4.41 4.03
N GLY A 382 20.99 -4.54 2.70
CA GLY A 382 19.98 -5.28 1.94
C GLY A 382 19.83 -6.76 2.34
N ALA A 383 20.87 -7.37 2.91
CA ALA A 383 20.81 -8.75 3.40
C ALA A 383 19.88 -8.92 4.61
N ALA A 384 19.72 -7.87 5.43
CA ALA A 384 18.81 -7.80 6.56
C ALA A 384 17.39 -7.34 6.16
N ILE A 385 17.16 -7.01 4.89
CA ILE A 385 15.87 -6.50 4.39
C ILE A 385 15.24 -7.52 3.44
N TYR A 386 15.87 -7.77 2.30
CA TYR A 386 15.27 -8.54 1.21
C TYR A 386 15.35 -10.05 1.43
N SER A 387 14.34 -10.77 0.93
CA SER A 387 14.22 -12.23 1.07
C SER A 387 14.33 -12.70 2.53
N THR A 388 13.85 -11.89 3.46
CA THR A 388 13.71 -12.22 4.88
C THR A 388 12.24 -12.47 5.23
N ARG A 389 11.99 -13.11 6.38
CA ARG A 389 10.66 -13.25 6.98
C ARG A 389 10.64 -12.66 8.38
N GLY A 390 9.51 -12.10 8.80
CA GLY A 390 9.35 -11.53 10.15
C GLY A 390 9.56 -12.57 11.26
N GLY A 391 10.25 -12.18 12.32
CA GLY A 391 10.60 -13.02 13.47
C GLY A 391 12.11 -13.37 13.55
N PRO A 392 12.50 -14.25 14.48
CA PRO A 392 11.65 -15.05 15.36
C PRO A 392 10.96 -14.21 16.44
N TRP A 393 11.51 -13.09 16.90
CA TRP A 393 10.81 -12.19 17.82
C TRP A 393 9.91 -11.23 17.06
N LYS A 394 8.64 -11.19 17.45
CA LYS A 394 7.69 -10.20 16.94
C LYS A 394 8.14 -8.77 17.26
N PRO A 395 7.70 -7.78 16.47
CA PRO A 395 7.94 -6.38 16.76
C PRO A 395 7.51 -5.99 18.17
N GLY A 396 8.27 -5.10 18.80
CA GLY A 396 8.03 -4.55 20.13
C GLY A 396 8.68 -3.18 20.31
N PRO A 397 8.67 -2.60 21.52
CA PRO A 397 9.20 -1.25 21.76
C PRO A 397 10.68 -1.06 21.36
N TRP A 398 11.45 -2.15 21.30
CA TRP A 398 12.86 -2.11 20.94
C TRP A 398 13.13 -2.08 19.43
N GLY A 399 12.13 -2.43 18.61
CA GLY A 399 12.27 -2.73 17.20
C GLY A 399 11.68 -4.10 16.88
N GLY A 400 12.37 -4.93 16.12
CA GLY A 400 11.89 -6.26 15.76
C GLY A 400 12.96 -7.11 15.11
N SER A 401 12.58 -8.30 14.66
CA SER A 401 13.53 -9.20 13.99
C SER A 401 13.01 -9.72 12.67
N VAL A 402 13.94 -10.06 11.79
CA VAL A 402 13.68 -10.85 10.59
C VAL A 402 14.71 -11.97 10.46
N TYR A 403 14.39 -13.01 9.70
CA TYR A 403 15.29 -14.14 9.53
C TYR A 403 15.33 -14.66 8.09
N ARG A 404 16.43 -15.37 7.80
CA ARG A 404 16.61 -16.16 6.58
C ARG A 404 17.41 -17.41 6.91
N GLY A 405 16.72 -18.56 6.96
CA GLY A 405 17.33 -19.83 7.33
C GLY A 405 17.87 -19.80 8.76
N LYS A 406 19.20 -19.86 8.91
CA LYS A 406 19.90 -19.86 10.21
C LYS A 406 20.33 -18.47 10.66
N THR A 407 20.12 -17.44 9.84
CA THR A 407 20.54 -16.07 10.16
C THR A 407 19.33 -15.28 10.63
N VAL A 408 19.47 -14.60 11.76
CA VAL A 408 18.48 -13.65 12.29
C VAL A 408 19.11 -12.27 12.30
N TYR A 409 18.36 -11.26 11.87
CA TYR A 409 18.71 -9.86 11.95
C TYR A 409 17.79 -9.20 12.97
N LEU A 410 18.37 -8.65 14.03
CA LEU A 410 17.68 -7.83 15.01
C LEU A 410 17.79 -6.38 14.56
N HIS A 411 16.66 -5.76 14.27
CA HIS A 411 16.57 -4.34 13.97
C HIS A 411 16.22 -3.58 15.25
N ILE A 412 17.18 -2.83 15.77
CA ILE A 412 17.10 -2.20 17.09
C ILE A 412 16.95 -0.69 16.87
N LEU A 413 15.71 -0.24 16.97
CA LEU A 413 15.32 1.16 16.77
C LEU A 413 15.38 1.98 18.05
N SER A 414 15.25 1.31 19.21
CA SER A 414 15.31 1.96 20.52
C SER A 414 15.72 0.98 21.61
N LEU A 415 16.89 1.18 22.21
CA LEU A 415 17.27 0.41 23.39
C LEU A 415 16.43 0.80 24.60
N GLN A 416 15.88 -0.21 25.27
CA GLN A 416 15.09 -0.04 26.50
C GLN A 416 15.97 -0.08 27.75
N GLU A 417 17.15 -0.71 27.66
CA GLU A 417 18.19 -0.73 28.69
C GLU A 417 19.44 -0.03 28.15
N GLU A 418 20.25 0.55 29.03
CA GLU A 418 21.32 1.49 28.64
C GLU A 418 22.39 0.87 27.71
N ASP A 419 22.72 -0.40 27.89
CA ASP A 419 23.88 -1.04 27.25
C ASP A 419 23.61 -2.47 26.76
N ARG A 420 22.35 -2.89 26.69
CA ARG A 420 21.98 -4.26 26.30
C ARG A 420 20.57 -4.39 25.75
N LEU A 421 20.38 -5.44 24.95
CA LEU A 421 19.06 -5.94 24.55
C LEU A 421 18.80 -7.28 25.23
N VAL A 422 17.68 -7.39 25.92
CA VAL A 422 17.22 -8.63 26.56
C VAL A 422 16.00 -9.15 25.81
N LEU A 423 16.11 -10.37 25.28
CA LEU A 423 15.06 -11.05 24.53
C LEU A 423 14.65 -12.34 25.23
N SER A 424 13.42 -12.78 24.98
CA SER A 424 12.97 -14.12 25.34
C SER A 424 13.84 -15.17 24.65
N GLY A 425 14.11 -16.27 25.35
CA GLY A 425 15.01 -17.31 24.86
C GLY A 425 14.49 -18.00 23.61
N LEU A 426 15.41 -18.25 22.67
CA LEU A 426 15.19 -19.04 21.47
C LEU A 426 15.55 -20.51 21.72
N LYS A 427 14.82 -21.47 21.13
CA LYS A 427 15.17 -22.91 21.21
C LYS A 427 16.51 -23.22 20.55
N GLN A 428 16.79 -22.60 19.41
CA GLN A 428 18.03 -22.73 18.67
C GLN A 428 19.19 -22.11 19.46
N LYS A 429 20.38 -22.70 19.35
CA LYS A 429 21.58 -22.16 19.96
C LYS A 429 22.12 -21.02 19.11
N VAL A 430 22.40 -19.87 19.74
CA VAL A 430 23.13 -18.77 19.11
C VAL A 430 24.62 -19.14 19.06
N LEU A 431 25.18 -19.21 17.86
CA LEU A 431 26.59 -19.53 17.61
C LEU A 431 27.47 -18.28 17.59
N SER A 432 26.94 -17.18 17.06
CA SER A 432 27.62 -15.89 17.02
C SER A 432 26.61 -14.74 16.98
N ALA A 433 27.06 -13.56 17.41
CA ALA A 433 26.36 -12.30 17.29
C ALA A 433 27.36 -11.22 16.87
N CYS A 434 27.03 -10.43 15.85
CA CYS A 434 27.85 -9.30 15.42
C CYS A 434 26.98 -8.14 14.95
N ILE A 435 27.50 -6.92 14.99
CA ILE A 435 26.90 -5.81 14.25
C ILE A 435 26.98 -6.15 12.76
N HIS A 436 25.88 -6.00 12.03
CA HIS A 436 25.81 -6.38 10.62
C HIS A 436 26.90 -5.65 9.80
N GLY A 437 27.77 -6.42 9.15
CA GLY A 437 28.93 -5.91 8.42
C GLY A 437 30.04 -5.31 9.29
N GLY A 438 30.05 -5.62 10.59
CA GLY A 438 30.90 -4.99 11.59
C GLY A 438 31.53 -5.98 12.58
N VAL A 439 31.52 -5.57 13.86
CA VAL A 439 32.27 -6.22 14.94
C VAL A 439 31.43 -7.23 15.70
N ASP A 440 32.07 -8.25 16.25
CA ASP A 440 31.42 -9.19 17.16
C ASP A 440 30.91 -8.46 18.41
N VAL A 441 29.73 -8.89 18.88
CA VAL A 441 29.14 -8.42 20.13
C VAL A 441 29.04 -9.57 21.13
N ASN A 442 29.24 -9.25 22.41
CA ASN A 442 29.09 -10.25 23.46
C ASN A 442 27.61 -10.58 23.63
N PHE A 443 27.31 -11.86 23.82
CA PHE A 443 25.97 -12.32 24.13
C PHE A 443 26.02 -13.44 25.16
N GLU A 444 24.95 -13.57 25.94
CA GLU A 444 24.72 -14.66 26.87
C GLU A 444 23.36 -15.30 26.58
N GLN A 445 23.35 -16.61 26.32
CA GLN A 445 22.13 -17.38 26.13
C GLN A 445 21.92 -18.33 27.33
N ALA A 446 20.82 -18.13 28.04
CA ALA A 446 20.38 -18.97 29.15
C ALA A 446 18.98 -19.55 28.86
N PRO A 447 18.51 -20.57 29.60
CA PRO A 447 17.16 -21.09 29.42
C PRO A 447 16.10 -19.97 29.53
N GLY A 448 15.39 -19.72 28.44
CA GLY A 448 14.34 -18.69 28.37
C GLY A 448 14.82 -17.24 28.22
N ARG A 449 16.13 -17.00 28.03
CA ARG A 449 16.69 -15.63 27.90
C ARG A 449 17.87 -15.56 26.92
N LEU A 450 17.88 -14.52 26.10
CA LEU A 450 19.05 -14.11 25.31
C LEU A 450 19.37 -12.66 25.67
N GLU A 451 20.62 -12.38 26.02
CA GLU A 451 21.11 -11.04 26.32
C GLU A 451 22.26 -10.68 25.37
N ILE A 452 22.21 -9.48 24.79
CA ILE A 452 23.20 -9.00 23.82
C ILE A 452 23.72 -7.65 24.31
N ALA A 453 25.05 -7.52 24.45
CA ALA A 453 25.69 -6.28 24.86
C ALA A 453 25.78 -5.30 23.69
N LEU A 454 25.29 -4.08 23.93
CA LEU A 454 25.15 -3.01 22.92
C LEU A 454 25.58 -1.67 23.53
N PRO A 455 26.88 -1.45 23.76
CA PRO A 455 27.37 -0.17 24.26
C PRO A 455 27.08 0.97 23.27
N ALA A 456 26.85 2.18 23.78
CA ALA A 456 26.47 3.35 22.96
C ALA A 456 27.40 3.62 21.75
N ALA A 457 28.68 3.26 21.83
CA ALA A 457 29.67 3.48 20.78
C ALA A 457 29.45 2.68 19.49
N ILE A 458 28.59 1.65 19.51
CA ILE A 458 28.30 0.80 18.34
C ILE A 458 26.87 0.95 17.82
N LEU A 459 26.10 1.90 18.38
CA LEU A 459 24.72 2.15 17.97
C LEU A 459 24.66 3.03 16.73
N ASP A 460 23.75 2.69 15.83
CA ASP A 460 23.32 3.50 14.69
C ASP A 460 21.97 4.16 15.05
N GLU A 461 21.86 5.46 14.80
CA GLU A 461 20.70 6.29 15.13
C GLU A 461 19.45 5.90 14.31
N ALA A 462 19.65 5.46 13.07
CA ALA A 462 18.56 5.05 12.20
C ALA A 462 18.06 3.64 12.53
N ASP A 463 18.99 2.68 12.62
CA ASP A 463 18.70 1.29 12.98
C ASP A 463 20.01 0.52 13.27
N THR A 464 20.16 0.05 14.51
CA THR A 464 21.27 -0.82 14.88
C THR A 464 20.93 -2.27 14.54
N ILE A 465 21.61 -2.84 13.56
CA ILE A 465 21.37 -4.21 13.11
C ILE A 465 22.37 -5.17 13.73
N VAL A 466 21.87 -6.12 14.53
CA VAL A 466 22.66 -7.26 15.02
C VAL A 466 22.32 -8.51 14.21
N GLU A 467 23.34 -9.14 13.63
CA GLU A 467 23.24 -10.42 12.96
C GLU A 467 23.57 -11.56 13.92
N LEU A 468 22.63 -12.49 14.10
CA LEU A 468 22.81 -13.73 14.83
C LEU A 468 22.93 -14.90 13.86
N THR A 469 23.91 -15.77 14.09
CA THR A 469 23.98 -17.08 13.43
C THR A 469 23.52 -18.16 14.39
N LEU A 470 22.54 -18.95 13.97
CA LEU A 470 21.99 -20.06 14.73
C LEU A 470 22.58 -21.41 14.29
N ASP A 471 22.53 -22.40 15.17
CA ASP A 471 22.94 -23.78 14.86
C ASP A 471 21.99 -24.48 13.89
N ALA A 472 20.70 -24.16 13.96
CA ALA A 472 19.64 -24.66 13.10
C ALA A 472 18.75 -23.52 12.56
N PRO A 473 17.97 -23.75 11.48
CA PRO A 473 17.05 -22.74 10.97
C PRO A 473 16.02 -22.34 12.03
N VAL A 474 15.51 -21.11 11.93
CA VAL A 474 14.37 -20.65 12.74
C VAL A 474 13.15 -21.53 12.45
N THR A 475 12.49 -21.99 13.51
CA THR A 475 11.30 -22.87 13.43
C THR A 475 10.08 -22.35 14.17
N GLU A 476 10.22 -21.26 14.92
CA GLU A 476 9.13 -20.70 15.73
C GLU A 476 9.20 -19.18 15.77
N ILE A 477 8.03 -18.58 16.04
CA ILE A 477 7.87 -17.15 16.25
C ILE A 477 7.46 -16.93 17.70
N ILE A 478 8.14 -15.99 18.37
CA ILE A 478 8.05 -15.64 19.78
C ILE A 478 7.36 -14.29 19.93
#